data_AF-A0A089HU84-F1
#
_entry.id   AF-A0A089HU84-F1
#
_cell.length_a   1.000
_cell.length_b   1.000
_cell.length_c   1.000
_cell.angle_alpha   90.00
_cell.angle_beta   90.00
_cell.angle_gamma   90.00
#
_symmetry.space_group_name_H-M   'P 1'
#
loop_
_entity.id
_entity.type
_entity.pdbx_description
1 polymer ?
#
loop_
_entity_poly.entity_id
_entity_poly.type
_entity_poly.pdbx_seq_one_letter_code
_entity_poly.pdbx_strand_id
1 'polypeptide(L)'
;MEIKLVPVRPEDKGTLINLYQLYEHDFSRFTNRDIDKNGRYEVNIDFYWEGDERWNPFYIEVSGTIAGFLVVLFENMDIDPDPTHVIYDFMILQKYRRTGIGRAAAIKAFKMYNADWAVTQMENNTPAISFWRNVIKSFKEDNFTERYRPERKKYIQELSTKT
;
A
#
# COMPACT_ATOMS: atom_id res chain seq x y z
N MET A 1 20.25 -7.62 -1.92
CA MET A 1 19.06 -8.38 -2.38
C MET A 1 18.22 -7.43 -3.20
N GLU A 2 18.00 -7.73 -4.47
CA GLU A 2 17.27 -6.84 -5.37
C GLU A 2 15.76 -6.95 -5.10
N ILE A 3 15.09 -5.79 -4.95
CA ILE A 3 13.63 -5.70 -4.81
C ILE A 3 13.06 -5.11 -6.09
N LYS A 4 12.06 -5.78 -6.65
CA LYS A 4 11.36 -5.36 -7.86
C LYS A 4 9.89 -5.06 -7.54
N LEU A 5 9.37 -4.03 -8.19
CA LEU A 5 7.94 -3.75 -8.25
C LEU A 5 7.50 -4.15 -9.65
N VAL A 6 6.74 -5.22 -9.75
CA VAL A 6 6.31 -5.80 -11.03
C VAL A 6 4.82 -5.48 -11.21
N PRO A 7 4.41 -4.74 -12.26
CA PRO A 7 3.00 -4.44 -12.48
C PRO A 7 2.17 -5.71 -12.55
N VAL A 8 1.03 -5.73 -11.85
CA VAL A 8 0.08 -6.84 -11.95
C VAL A 8 -0.78 -6.64 -13.18
N ARG A 9 -0.73 -7.60 -14.10
CA ARG A 9 -1.52 -7.57 -15.32
C ARG A 9 -2.87 -8.26 -15.12
N PRO A 10 -3.89 -7.96 -15.93
CA PRO A 10 -5.21 -8.59 -15.83
C PRO A 10 -5.15 -10.12 -15.83
N GLU A 11 -4.25 -10.72 -16.63
CA GLU A 11 -4.04 -12.16 -16.70
C GLU A 11 -3.56 -12.78 -15.37
N ASP A 12 -2.88 -11.99 -14.52
CA ASP A 12 -2.33 -12.42 -13.24
C ASP A 12 -3.26 -12.12 -12.06
N LYS A 13 -4.47 -11.60 -12.30
CA LYS A 13 -5.39 -11.16 -11.23
C LYS A 13 -5.71 -12.23 -10.19
N GLY A 14 -5.75 -13.50 -10.60
CA GLY A 14 -6.00 -14.63 -9.71
C GLY A 14 -4.97 -14.73 -8.58
N THR A 15 -3.71 -14.43 -8.87
CA THR A 15 -2.64 -14.41 -7.87
C THR A 15 -2.83 -13.26 -6.89
N LEU A 16 -3.19 -12.06 -7.38
CA LEU A 16 -3.47 -10.91 -6.52
C LEU A 16 -4.70 -11.16 -5.62
N ILE A 17 -5.76 -11.78 -6.13
CA ILE A 17 -6.92 -12.20 -5.31
C ILE A 17 -6.48 -13.11 -4.14
N ASN A 18 -5.60 -14.08 -4.41
CA ASN A 18 -5.10 -14.98 -3.36
C ASN A 18 -4.26 -14.22 -2.32
N LEU A 19 -3.45 -13.25 -2.73
CA LEU A 19 -2.72 -12.39 -1.80
C LEU A 19 -3.67 -11.50 -0.97
N TYR A 20 -4.76 -11.01 -1.57
CA TYR A 20 -5.76 -10.25 -0.84
C TYR A 20 -6.46 -11.08 0.23
N GLN A 21 -6.66 -12.39 0.04
CA GLN A 21 -7.17 -13.25 1.13
C GLN A 21 -6.23 -13.23 2.34
N LEU A 22 -4.91 -13.27 2.12
CA LEU A 22 -3.92 -13.18 3.19
C LEU A 22 -3.84 -11.78 3.79
N TYR A 23 -4.00 -10.74 2.97
CA TYR A 23 -4.07 -9.35 3.41
C TYR A 23 -5.26 -9.14 4.34
N GLU A 24 -6.47 -9.50 3.90
CA GLU A 24 -7.70 -9.37 4.68
C GLU A 24 -7.65 -10.21 5.95
N HIS A 25 -7.08 -11.41 5.91
CA HIS A 25 -6.83 -12.19 7.12
C HIS A 25 -5.96 -11.41 8.13
N ASP A 26 -4.85 -10.84 7.69
CA ASP A 26 -3.96 -10.04 8.54
C ASP A 26 -4.59 -8.71 8.99
N PHE A 27 -5.54 -8.17 8.20
CA PHE A 27 -6.22 -6.90 8.44
C PHE A 27 -7.49 -7.05 9.28
N SER A 28 -8.07 -8.25 9.33
CA SER A 28 -9.30 -8.58 10.06
C SER A 28 -9.27 -8.19 11.53
N ARG A 29 -8.09 -8.28 12.19
CA ARG A 29 -7.87 -7.80 13.56
C ARG A 29 -8.10 -6.30 13.77
N PHE A 30 -8.16 -5.51 12.70
CA PHE A 30 -8.41 -4.07 12.73
C PHE A 30 -9.80 -3.69 12.18
N THR A 31 -10.38 -4.54 11.32
CA THR A 31 -11.64 -4.25 10.60
C THR A 31 -12.84 -5.05 11.08
N ASN A 32 -12.64 -6.11 11.87
CA ASN A 32 -13.66 -7.07 12.27
C ASN A 32 -14.41 -7.71 11.07
N ARG A 33 -13.76 -7.83 9.91
CA ARG A 33 -14.35 -8.50 8.75
C ARG A 33 -14.36 -10.00 8.95
N ASP A 34 -15.49 -10.62 8.60
CA ASP A 34 -15.68 -12.06 8.59
C ASP A 34 -15.46 -12.64 7.19
N ILE A 35 -15.17 -13.94 7.17
CA ILE A 35 -15.16 -14.77 5.96
C ILE A 35 -16.59 -15.19 5.60
N ASP A 36 -16.82 -15.47 4.33
CA ASP A 36 -18.05 -16.06 3.84
C ASP A 36 -18.15 -17.56 4.19
N LYS A 37 -19.28 -18.18 3.82
CA LYS A 37 -19.53 -19.62 4.02
C LYS A 37 -18.55 -20.56 3.30
N ASN A 38 -17.77 -20.04 2.35
CA ASN A 38 -16.76 -20.78 1.60
C ASN A 38 -15.35 -20.59 2.18
N GLY A 39 -15.23 -19.87 3.30
CA GLY A 39 -13.96 -19.59 3.95
C GLY A 39 -13.14 -18.50 3.30
N ARG A 40 -13.79 -17.56 2.58
CA ARG A 40 -13.10 -16.49 1.84
C ARG A 40 -13.55 -15.11 2.28
N TYR A 41 -12.63 -14.15 2.26
CA TYR A 41 -12.98 -12.74 2.34
C TYR A 41 -13.53 -12.25 1.01
N GLU A 42 -14.52 -11.36 1.07
CA GLU A 42 -15.02 -10.65 -0.11
C GLU A 42 -13.95 -9.69 -0.62
N VAL A 43 -13.47 -9.95 -1.83
CA VAL A 43 -12.41 -9.19 -2.50
C VAL A 43 -12.90 -8.87 -3.90
N ASN A 44 -13.15 -7.59 -4.17
CA ASN A 44 -13.40 -7.08 -5.51
C ASN A 44 -12.19 -6.22 -5.90
N ILE A 45 -11.49 -6.60 -6.96
CA ILE A 45 -10.33 -5.86 -7.49
C ILE A 45 -10.42 -5.67 -9.01
N ASP A 46 -11.54 -6.03 -9.63
CA ASP A 46 -11.69 -5.94 -11.09
C ASP A 46 -11.59 -4.48 -11.56
N PHE A 47 -12.01 -3.53 -10.71
CA PHE A 47 -11.92 -2.09 -10.95
C PHE A 47 -10.48 -1.56 -11.13
N TYR A 48 -9.44 -2.35 -10.82
CA TYR A 48 -8.06 -1.97 -11.14
C TYR A 48 -7.77 -1.93 -12.63
N TRP A 49 -8.54 -2.68 -13.42
CA TRP A 49 -8.38 -2.73 -14.88
C TRP A 49 -9.66 -2.30 -15.62
N GLU A 50 -10.76 -2.10 -14.90
CA GLU A 50 -12.03 -1.67 -15.44
C GLU A 50 -12.32 -0.21 -15.02
N GLY A 51 -12.26 0.71 -15.99
CA GLY A 51 -12.66 2.10 -15.82
C GLY A 51 -11.50 3.04 -15.49
N ASP A 52 -11.08 3.09 -14.23
CA ASP A 52 -10.13 4.10 -13.74
C ASP A 52 -8.67 3.62 -13.83
N GLU A 53 -7.96 4.04 -14.87
CA GLU A 53 -6.56 3.67 -15.15
C GLU A 53 -5.56 4.16 -14.09
N ARG A 54 -6.01 4.96 -13.11
CA ARG A 54 -5.16 5.43 -12.00
C ARG A 54 -4.85 4.32 -11.00
N TRP A 55 -5.59 3.21 -10.99
CA TRP A 55 -5.30 2.07 -10.12
C TRP A 55 -4.16 1.21 -10.65
N ASN A 56 -3.07 1.15 -9.89
CA ASN A 56 -1.83 0.51 -10.33
C ASN A 56 -1.34 -0.50 -9.28
N PRO A 57 -1.77 -1.77 -9.37
CA PRO A 57 -1.26 -2.84 -8.53
C PRO A 57 0.15 -3.31 -8.96
N PHE A 58 1.01 -3.60 -7.98
CA PHE A 58 2.34 -4.14 -8.17
C PHE A 58 2.61 -5.32 -7.23
N TYR A 59 3.20 -6.40 -7.74
CA TYR A 59 3.87 -7.39 -6.91
C TYR A 59 5.19 -6.83 -6.37
N ILE A 60 5.46 -7.11 -5.10
CA ILE A 60 6.75 -6.87 -4.47
C ILE A 60 7.54 -8.17 -4.58
N GLU A 61 8.54 -8.22 -5.45
CA GLU A 61 9.34 -9.42 -5.68
C GLU A 61 10.74 -9.31 -5.10
N VAL A 62 11.22 -10.44 -4.60
CA VAL A 62 12.56 -10.63 -4.05
C VAL A 62 13.16 -11.90 -4.64
N SER A 63 14.22 -11.74 -5.42
CA SER A 63 14.88 -12.86 -6.12
C SER A 63 13.90 -13.73 -6.93
N GLY A 64 12.93 -13.09 -7.60
CA GLY A 64 11.90 -13.76 -8.41
C GLY A 64 10.77 -14.44 -7.61
N THR A 65 10.71 -14.23 -6.29
CA THR A 65 9.59 -14.72 -5.45
C THR A 65 8.75 -13.55 -4.96
N ILE A 66 7.42 -13.71 -5.02
CA ILE A 66 6.47 -12.74 -4.45
C ILE A 66 6.66 -12.68 -2.93
N ALA A 67 7.03 -11.50 -2.43
CA ALA A 67 7.16 -11.17 -1.02
C ALA A 67 5.97 -10.38 -0.48
N GLY A 68 5.10 -9.88 -1.37
CA GLY A 68 3.95 -9.06 -1.03
C GLY A 68 3.40 -8.33 -2.26
N PHE A 69 2.58 -7.31 -2.02
CA PHE A 69 2.07 -6.43 -3.07
C PHE A 69 1.87 -5.01 -2.52
N LEU A 70 1.76 -4.06 -3.43
CA LEU A 70 1.28 -2.71 -3.14
C LEU A 70 0.37 -2.23 -4.26
N VAL A 71 -0.55 -1.33 -3.96
CA VAL A 71 -1.40 -0.66 -4.94
C VAL A 71 -1.12 0.83 -4.84
N VAL A 72 -0.77 1.45 -5.97
CA VAL A 72 -0.69 2.90 -6.09
C VAL A 72 -1.93 3.40 -6.81
N LEU A 73 -2.60 4.38 -6.21
CA LEU A 73 -3.61 5.19 -6.88
C LEU A 73 -2.92 6.47 -7.35
N PHE A 74 -2.73 6.64 -8.66
CA PHE A 74 -2.16 7.87 -9.22
C PHE A 74 -3.19 9.00 -9.18
N GLU A 75 -2.69 10.24 -9.11
CA GLU A 75 -3.49 11.46 -9.21
C GLU A 75 -4.82 11.38 -8.48
N ASN A 76 -4.76 11.10 -7.17
CA ASN A 76 -5.97 11.04 -6.37
C ASN A 76 -6.58 12.44 -6.28
N MET A 77 -7.58 12.69 -7.14
CA MET A 77 -8.31 13.96 -7.24
C MET A 77 -9.16 14.27 -5.99
N ASP A 78 -9.27 13.33 -5.04
CA ASP A 78 -9.94 13.55 -3.75
C ASP A 78 -9.04 14.28 -2.72
N ILE A 79 -7.81 14.65 -3.11
CA ILE A 79 -6.84 15.37 -2.26
C ILE A 79 -6.59 16.76 -2.88
N ASP A 80 -7.28 17.78 -2.35
CA ASP A 80 -6.98 19.20 -2.58
C ASP A 80 -5.71 19.59 -1.79
N PRO A 81 -4.72 20.32 -2.34
CA PRO A 81 -4.73 21.11 -3.58
C PRO A 81 -3.83 20.64 -4.73
N ASP A 82 -3.38 19.37 -4.77
CA ASP A 82 -2.58 18.85 -5.89
C ASP A 82 -2.84 17.34 -6.10
N PRO A 83 -2.80 16.82 -7.34
CA PRO A 83 -2.99 15.40 -7.62
C PRO A 83 -1.94 14.58 -6.87
N THR A 84 -2.38 13.92 -5.80
CA THR A 84 -1.51 13.21 -4.88
C THR A 84 -1.53 11.72 -5.19
N HIS A 85 -0.36 11.09 -5.32
CA HIS A 85 -0.28 9.63 -5.42
C HIS A 85 -0.50 8.99 -4.05
N VAL A 86 -1.28 7.92 -3.99
CA VAL A 86 -1.59 7.23 -2.73
C VAL A 86 -1.08 5.80 -2.79
N ILE A 87 -0.30 5.39 -1.80
CA ILE A 87 -0.13 3.95 -1.52
C ILE A 87 -1.42 3.50 -0.83
N TYR A 88 -2.31 2.88 -1.60
CA TYR A 88 -3.67 2.54 -1.19
C TYR A 88 -3.69 1.27 -0.34
N ASP A 89 -3.17 0.18 -0.88
CA ASP A 89 -2.94 -1.08 -0.16
C ASP A 89 -1.46 -1.43 -0.16
N PHE A 90 -0.99 -1.99 0.95
CA PHE A 90 0.41 -2.37 1.10
C PHE A 90 0.53 -3.58 2.02
N MET A 91 1.08 -4.68 1.50
CA MET A 91 1.27 -5.91 2.25
C MET A 91 2.66 -6.49 2.01
N ILE A 92 3.32 -6.90 3.10
CA ILE A 92 4.45 -7.82 3.07
C ILE A 92 4.02 -9.11 3.75
N LEU A 93 4.22 -10.25 3.09
CA LEU A 93 3.94 -11.58 3.62
C LEU A 93 4.79 -11.82 4.88
N GLN A 94 4.22 -12.53 5.87
CA GLN A 94 4.81 -12.64 7.21
C GLN A 94 6.27 -13.12 7.21
N LYS A 95 6.61 -14.12 6.37
CA LYS A 95 7.97 -14.64 6.17
C LYS A 95 9.00 -13.56 5.84
N TYR A 96 8.60 -12.49 5.16
CA TYR A 96 9.49 -11.44 4.66
C TYR A 96 9.52 -10.20 5.57
N ARG A 97 8.71 -10.16 6.64
CA ARG A 97 8.66 -9.01 7.54
C ARG A 97 9.95 -8.86 8.34
N ARG A 98 10.22 -7.62 8.80
CA ARG A 98 11.41 -7.27 9.62
C ARG A 98 12.77 -7.52 8.94
N THR A 99 12.81 -7.76 7.64
CA THR A 99 14.05 -7.95 6.84
C THR A 99 14.44 -6.71 6.03
N GLY A 100 13.69 -5.61 6.15
CA GLY A 100 13.90 -4.38 5.36
C GLY A 100 13.19 -4.36 4.00
N ILE A 101 12.61 -5.48 3.54
CA ILE A 101 11.93 -5.57 2.23
C ILE A 101 10.81 -4.53 2.10
N GLY A 102 9.93 -4.42 3.09
CA GLY A 102 8.82 -3.46 3.04
C GLY A 102 9.30 -2.01 2.93
N ARG A 103 10.34 -1.63 3.68
CA ARG A 103 10.92 -0.28 3.62
C ARG A 103 11.47 0.01 2.23
N ALA A 104 12.23 -0.92 1.67
CA ALA A 104 12.84 -0.74 0.36
C ALA A 104 11.80 -0.75 -0.78
N ALA A 105 10.73 -1.56 -0.66
CA ALA A 105 9.61 -1.54 -1.62
C ALA A 105 8.87 -0.20 -1.60
N ALA A 106 8.54 0.33 -0.41
CA ALA A 106 7.88 1.63 -0.27
C ALA A 106 8.74 2.80 -0.80
N ILE A 107 10.03 2.84 -0.45
CA ILE A 107 10.95 3.85 -0.99
C ILE A 107 11.07 3.74 -2.51
N LYS A 108 11.12 2.51 -3.03
CA LYS A 108 11.16 2.29 -4.48
C LYS A 108 9.89 2.85 -5.13
N ALA A 109 8.71 2.61 -4.55
CA ALA A 109 7.46 3.16 -5.04
C ALA A 109 7.45 4.70 -5.08
N PHE A 110 7.86 5.34 -3.98
CA PHE A 110 7.98 6.80 -3.94
C PHE A 110 8.94 7.35 -5.02
N LYS A 111 10.02 6.64 -5.31
CA LYS A 111 11.00 7.04 -6.35
C LYS A 111 10.55 6.77 -7.78
N MET A 112 9.47 6.02 -8.02
CA MET A 112 8.99 5.76 -9.38
C MET A 112 8.41 7.01 -10.05
N TYR A 113 7.88 7.94 -9.26
CA TYR A 113 7.16 9.12 -9.75
C TYR A 113 7.58 10.38 -9.01
N ASN A 114 7.76 11.46 -9.75
CA ASN A 114 8.07 12.78 -9.22
C ASN A 114 6.77 13.51 -8.85
N ALA A 115 6.20 13.16 -7.69
CA ALA A 115 4.87 13.57 -7.28
C ALA A 115 4.77 13.92 -5.79
N ASP A 116 3.64 14.50 -5.40
CA ASP A 116 3.22 14.50 -4.00
C ASP A 116 2.57 13.16 -3.67
N TRP A 117 2.84 12.68 -2.46
CA TRP A 117 2.44 11.36 -2.00
C TRP A 117 1.69 11.45 -0.68
N ALA A 118 0.68 10.60 -0.52
CA ALA A 118 0.02 10.38 0.76
C ALA A 118 -0.03 8.88 1.10
N VAL A 119 0.07 8.60 2.41
CA VAL A 119 -0.22 7.26 2.95
C VAL A 119 -1.14 7.41 4.14
N THR A 120 -2.16 6.55 4.21
CA THR A 120 -3.17 6.59 5.26
C THR A 120 -3.13 5.31 6.11
N GLN A 121 -3.27 5.44 7.43
CA GLN A 121 -3.28 4.30 8.35
C GLN A 121 -4.47 4.40 9.32
N MET A 122 -5.12 3.28 9.62
CA MET A 122 -6.15 3.22 10.67
C MET A 122 -5.53 3.48 12.04
N GLU A 123 -6.22 4.21 12.91
CA GLU A 123 -5.73 4.58 14.25
C GLU A 123 -5.35 3.38 15.12
N ASN A 124 -6.10 2.27 14.97
CA ASN A 124 -5.88 1.03 15.69
C ASN A 124 -4.80 0.13 15.06
N ASN A 125 -4.29 0.47 13.87
CA ASN A 125 -3.23 -0.27 13.22
C ASN A 125 -1.85 0.32 13.59
N THR A 126 -1.52 0.24 14.88
CA THR A 126 -0.25 0.72 15.44
C THR A 126 0.98 0.17 14.69
N PRO A 127 1.03 -1.11 14.26
CA PRO A 127 2.15 -1.63 13.48
C PRO A 127 2.36 -0.88 12.15
N ALA A 128 1.27 -0.55 11.42
CA ALA A 128 1.36 0.20 10.18
C ALA A 128 1.80 1.65 10.43
N ILE A 129 1.27 2.31 11.46
CA ILE A 129 1.66 3.67 11.85
C ILE A 129 3.17 3.73 12.15
N SER A 130 3.67 2.82 12.99
CA SER A 130 5.10 2.74 13.29
C SER A 130 5.94 2.43 12.05
N PHE A 131 5.46 1.57 11.16
CA PHE A 131 6.14 1.27 9.91
C PHE A 131 6.29 2.51 9.03
N TRP A 132 5.18 3.22 8.74
CA TRP A 132 5.19 4.35 7.81
C TRP A 132 5.94 5.56 8.34
N ARG A 133 5.81 5.88 9.64
CA ARG A 133 6.67 6.88 10.31
C ARG A 133 8.16 6.59 10.12
N ASN A 134 8.58 5.34 10.32
CA ASN A 134 9.98 4.97 10.12
C ASN A 134 10.42 5.03 8.65
N VAL A 135 9.58 4.56 7.73
CA VAL A 135 9.90 4.57 6.29
C VAL A 135 10.04 6.00 5.78
N ILE A 136 9.02 6.83 6.00
CA ILE A 136 8.95 8.20 5.48
C ILE A 136 10.05 9.06 6.12
N LYS A 137 10.23 8.99 7.44
CA LYS A 137 11.32 9.69 8.12
C LYS A 137 12.69 9.30 7.57
N SER A 138 12.89 8.03 7.23
CA SER A 138 14.16 7.59 6.67
C SER A 138 14.38 7.98 5.20
N PHE A 139 13.33 8.41 4.50
CA PHE A 139 13.37 8.76 3.09
C PHE A 139 13.43 10.27 2.86
N LYS A 140 12.73 11.05 3.71
CA LYS A 140 12.62 12.51 3.62
C LYS A 140 13.04 13.24 4.89
N GLU A 141 13.67 12.56 5.85
CA GLU A 141 14.03 13.12 7.15
C GLU A 141 12.79 13.75 7.82
N ASP A 142 12.82 15.05 8.13
CA ASP A 142 11.67 15.76 8.70
C ASP A 142 10.86 16.54 7.63
N ASN A 143 11.13 16.32 6.33
CA ASN A 143 10.40 16.92 5.22
C ASN A 143 9.16 16.10 4.81
N PHE A 144 8.26 15.90 5.77
CA PHE A 144 6.93 15.32 5.57
C PHE A 144 5.98 15.86 6.64
N THR A 145 4.68 15.83 6.38
CA THR A 145 3.67 16.20 7.37
C THR A 145 2.91 14.96 7.83
N GLU A 146 2.38 15.00 9.05
CA GLU A 146 1.45 14.01 9.57
C GLU A 146 0.25 14.73 10.20
N ARG A 147 -0.96 14.25 9.89
CA ARG A 147 -2.19 14.76 10.48
C ARG A 147 -3.12 13.62 10.85
N TYR A 148 -3.80 13.76 11.98
CA TYR A 148 -4.86 12.85 12.40
C TYR A 148 -6.22 13.37 11.92
N ARG A 149 -7.06 12.48 11.41
CA ARG A 149 -8.42 12.74 10.93
C ARG A 149 -9.40 11.98 11.82
N PRO A 150 -9.91 12.59 12.91
CA PRO A 150 -10.73 11.91 13.90
C PRO A 150 -12.03 11.32 13.33
N GLU A 151 -12.65 12.03 12.39
CA GLU A 151 -13.88 11.61 11.72
C GLU A 151 -13.70 10.34 10.87
N ARG A 152 -12.47 10.09 10.40
CA ARG A 152 -12.12 8.87 9.66
C ARG A 152 -11.29 7.88 10.48
N LYS A 153 -10.95 8.21 11.72
CA LYS A 153 -10.09 7.40 12.61
C LYS A 153 -8.78 6.98 11.94
N LYS A 154 -8.15 7.93 11.26
CA LYS A 154 -6.99 7.67 10.40
C LYS A 154 -5.88 8.70 10.59
N TYR A 155 -4.64 8.25 10.52
CA TYR A 155 -3.46 9.10 10.33
C TYR A 155 -3.18 9.21 8.84
N ILE A 156 -2.81 10.41 8.39
CA ILE A 156 -2.39 10.69 7.01
C ILE A 156 -1.00 11.29 7.09
N GLN A 157 -0.06 10.71 6.35
CA GLN A 157 1.29 11.24 6.18
C GLN A 157 1.47 11.68 4.73
N GLU A 158 1.96 12.90 4.53
CA GLU A 158 2.13 13.51 3.20
C GLU A 158 3.60 13.89 3.00
N LEU A 159 4.14 13.61 1.81
CA LEU A 159 5.51 13.93 1.43
C LEU A 159 5.58 14.31 -0.04
N SER A 160 6.57 15.13 -0.42
CA SER A 160 6.82 15.45 -1.82
C SER A 160 8.10 14.78 -2.32
N THR A 161 8.06 14.23 -3.52
CA THR A 161 9.24 13.74 -4.24
C THR A 161 9.73 14.68 -5.33
N LYS A 162 8.96 15.74 -5.62
CA LYS A 162 9.32 16.86 -6.50
C LYS A 162 10.68 17.45 -6.08
N THR A 163 11.60 17.56 -7.05
CA THR A 163 12.90 18.25 -6.92
C THR A 163 12.78 19.71 -7.29
#